data_AF-A0A916JGI4-F1
#
_entry.id   AF-A0A916JGI4-F1
#
_cell.length_a   1.000
_cell.length_b   1.000
_cell.length_c   1.000
_cell.angle_alpha   90.00
_cell.angle_beta   90.00
_cell.angle_gamma   90.00
#
_symmetry.space_group_name_H-M   'P 1'
#
loop_
_entity.id
_entity.type
_entity.pdbx_description
1 polymer ?
#
loop_
_entity_poly.entity_id
_entity_poly.type
_entity_poly.pdbx_seq_one_letter_code
_entity_poly.pdbx_strand_id
1 'polypeptide(L)'
;MGYNRKYVHFGSIKEKIMAENRRKSKPIAARPAKPKREYSLFNWLNRFLPLDKIFGEKLPGKEERVPVKYFYYVAWVVSLLVAYEWIGFQSEQYVRNSIKLKKEVDDLRAEYTSIHADYEKSGKQSVVLERVKGTGLEENLTPPQKIVVKKGDF
;
A
#
# COMPACT_ATOMS: atom_id res chain seq x y z
N MET A 1 104.93 -41.41 -5.90
CA MET A 1 104.07 -40.26 -6.26
C MET A 1 102.64 -40.57 -5.85
N GLY A 2 101.95 -39.96 -4.89
CA GLY A 2 102.10 -38.66 -4.24
C GLY A 2 101.10 -37.64 -4.79
N TYR A 3 99.78 -37.79 -4.54
CA TYR A 3 98.75 -36.74 -4.75
C TYR A 3 97.56 -37.01 -3.80
N ASN A 4 97.49 -36.32 -2.65
CA ASN A 4 96.91 -34.99 -2.38
C ASN A 4 95.40 -35.05 -2.05
N ARG A 5 95.18 -34.95 -0.73
CA ARG A 5 93.93 -34.87 0.02
C ARG A 5 93.32 -33.48 -0.17
N LYS A 6 92.15 -33.39 -0.82
CA LYS A 6 91.24 -32.24 -0.69
C LYS A 6 89.89 -32.71 -0.17
N TYR A 7 89.67 -32.46 1.13
CA TYR A 7 88.34 -32.37 1.69
C TYR A 7 87.68 -31.11 1.13
N VAL A 8 86.55 -31.26 0.43
CA VAL A 8 85.69 -30.13 0.07
C VAL A 8 84.32 -30.40 0.67
N HIS A 9 83.96 -29.53 1.60
CA HIS A 9 82.75 -29.55 2.42
C HIS A 9 81.47 -29.68 1.60
N PHE A 10 80.94 -30.90 1.48
CA PHE A 10 79.56 -31.16 1.03
C PHE A 10 78.53 -31.05 2.18
N GLY A 11 78.87 -30.33 3.26
CA GLY A 11 77.99 -30.12 4.41
C GLY A 11 77.04 -28.92 4.30
N SER A 12 77.26 -27.98 3.38
CA SER A 12 76.59 -26.67 3.44
C SER A 12 75.29 -26.55 2.63
N ILE A 13 75.01 -27.47 1.69
CA ILE A 13 73.81 -27.36 0.83
C ILE A 13 72.58 -28.02 1.47
N LYS A 14 72.77 -29.08 2.27
CA LYS A 14 71.64 -29.72 2.99
C LYS A 14 71.07 -28.86 4.12
N GLU A 15 71.87 -27.98 4.73
CA GLU A 15 71.37 -27.07 5.77
C GLU A 15 70.54 -25.92 5.21
N LYS A 16 70.86 -25.40 4.02
CA LYS A 16 70.10 -24.29 3.42
C LYS A 16 68.71 -24.67 2.91
N ILE A 17 68.48 -25.92 2.50
CA ILE A 17 67.17 -26.36 1.99
C ILE A 17 66.20 -26.73 3.14
N MET A 18 66.71 -27.08 4.32
CA MET A 18 65.89 -27.41 5.49
C MET A 18 65.52 -26.19 6.36
N ALA A 19 66.04 -25.00 6.02
CA ALA A 19 65.72 -23.74 6.69
C ALA A 19 64.49 -23.02 6.08
N GLU A 20 63.93 -23.56 5.00
CA GLU A 20 62.75 -22.99 4.35
C GLU A 20 61.47 -23.65 4.92
N ASN A 21 60.58 -22.82 5.46
CA ASN A 21 59.20 -23.14 5.85
C ASN A 21 58.90 -23.67 7.26
N ARG A 22 59.52 -23.04 8.27
CA ARG A 22 58.97 -23.00 9.64
C ARG A 22 57.93 -21.88 9.80
N ARG A 23 56.93 -21.78 8.91
CA ARG A 23 55.71 -21.03 9.26
C ARG A 23 54.86 -21.95 10.11
N LYS A 24 54.90 -21.75 11.43
CA LYS A 24 53.93 -22.35 12.35
C LYS A 24 52.54 -22.12 11.75
N SER A 25 51.88 -23.18 11.29
CA SER A 25 50.45 -23.11 11.01
C SER A 25 49.80 -22.74 12.33
N LYS A 26 49.25 -21.52 12.43
CA LYS A 26 48.39 -21.15 13.55
C LYS A 26 47.40 -22.32 13.76
N PRO A 27 47.13 -22.74 15.01
CA PRO A 27 46.01 -23.64 15.23
C PRO A 27 44.82 -23.01 14.51
N ILE A 28 44.15 -23.78 13.64
CA ILE A 28 42.93 -23.31 12.99
C ILE A 28 41.97 -23.05 14.14
N ALA A 29 41.89 -21.79 14.57
CA ALA A 29 40.90 -21.36 15.53
C ALA A 29 39.56 -21.84 14.97
N ALA A 30 38.85 -22.65 15.75
CA ALA A 30 37.51 -23.12 15.40
C ALA A 30 36.76 -21.90 14.86
N ARG A 31 36.40 -21.95 13.57
CA ARG A 31 35.70 -20.83 12.93
C ARG A 31 34.52 -20.50 13.84
N PRO A 32 34.35 -19.27 14.34
CA PRO A 32 33.21 -18.95 15.17
C PRO A 32 31.97 -19.35 14.38
N ALA A 33 31.10 -20.16 15.00
CA ALA A 33 29.86 -20.60 14.38
C ALA A 33 29.18 -19.35 13.81
N LYS A 34 28.98 -19.32 12.49
CA LYS A 34 28.40 -18.15 11.82
C LYS A 34 27.09 -17.81 12.54
N PRO A 35 26.88 -16.57 13.00
CA PRO A 35 25.62 -16.22 13.64
C PRO A 35 24.50 -16.55 12.65
N LYS A 36 23.56 -17.41 13.07
CA LYS A 36 22.40 -17.76 12.26
C LYS A 36 21.68 -16.44 11.97
N ARG A 37 21.49 -16.13 10.69
CA ARG A 37 20.81 -14.90 10.25
C ARG A 37 19.35 -15.02 10.66
N GLU A 38 19.02 -14.59 11.86
CA GLU A 38 17.64 -14.47 12.29
C GLU A 38 17.01 -13.30 11.53
N TYR A 39 15.97 -13.61 10.76
CA TYR A 39 15.24 -12.61 10.00
C TYR A 39 14.60 -11.62 11.00
N SER A 40 14.91 -10.33 10.86
CA SER A 40 14.44 -9.28 11.78
C SER A 40 12.91 -9.26 11.97
N LEU A 41 12.16 -9.69 10.95
CA LEU A 41 10.71 -9.82 10.98
C LEU A 41 10.21 -10.96 11.88
N PHE A 42 10.96 -12.08 11.94
CA PHE A 42 10.63 -13.21 12.82
C PHE A 42 10.81 -12.83 14.28
N ASN A 43 11.91 -12.13 14.64
CA ASN A 43 12.15 -11.71 16.03
C ASN A 43 11.13 -10.66 16.50
N TRP A 44 10.67 -9.78 15.62
CA TRP A 44 9.58 -8.85 15.94
C TRP A 44 8.24 -9.59 16.15
N LEU A 45 7.90 -10.53 15.27
CA LEU A 45 6.65 -11.29 15.35
C LEU A 45 6.63 -12.24 16.56
N ASN A 46 7.78 -12.80 16.93
CA ASN A 46 7.94 -13.70 18.09
C ASN A 46 7.57 -13.03 19.42
N ARG A 47 7.62 -11.68 19.49
CA ARG A 47 7.19 -10.90 20.66
C ARG A 47 5.68 -10.96 20.90
N PHE A 48 4.89 -11.12 19.84
CA PHE A 48 3.43 -11.18 19.90
C PHE A 48 2.89 -12.60 19.78
N LEU A 49 3.57 -13.47 19.02
CA LEU A 49 3.19 -14.86 18.83
C LEU A 49 4.43 -15.75 18.98
N PRO A 50 4.50 -16.70 19.94
CA PRO A 50 5.71 -17.50 20.19
C PRO A 50 5.93 -18.57 19.10
N LEU A 51 6.31 -18.11 17.90
CA LEU A 51 6.50 -18.91 16.70
C LEU A 51 7.61 -19.93 16.85
N ASP A 52 8.66 -19.63 17.60
CA ASP A 52 9.77 -20.56 17.85
C ASP A 52 9.32 -21.80 18.63
N LYS A 53 8.27 -21.66 19.46
CA LYS A 53 7.70 -22.77 20.22
C LYS A 53 6.88 -23.71 19.34
N ILE A 54 6.26 -23.18 18.28
CA ILE A 54 5.32 -23.90 17.40
C ILE A 54 6.04 -24.47 16.17
N PHE A 55 6.97 -23.71 15.59
CA PHE A 55 7.65 -24.03 14.31
C PHE A 55 9.17 -24.27 14.46
N GLY A 56 9.76 -24.08 15.65
CA GLY A 56 11.20 -24.19 15.84
C GLY A 56 11.78 -25.60 15.63
N GLU A 57 13.09 -25.68 15.37
CA GLU A 57 13.81 -26.95 15.20
C GLU A 57 13.73 -27.84 16.45
N LYS A 58 13.75 -29.16 16.21
CA LYS A 58 13.66 -30.21 17.25
C LYS A 58 14.73 -30.00 18.32
N LEU A 59 14.32 -29.73 19.57
CA LEU A 59 15.19 -29.95 20.74
C LEU A 59 15.35 -31.47 20.93
N PRO A 60 16.55 -31.97 21.31
CA PRO A 60 16.75 -33.39 21.57
C PRO A 60 15.86 -33.83 22.73
N GLY A 61 14.88 -34.70 22.46
CA GLY A 61 14.04 -35.34 23.48
C GLY A 61 12.57 -34.89 23.59
N LYS A 62 12.01 -34.11 22.66
CA LYS A 62 10.55 -33.87 22.62
C LYS A 62 9.95 -34.03 21.22
N GLU A 63 8.72 -34.53 21.21
CA GLU A 63 7.92 -34.99 20.07
C GLU A 63 7.80 -33.97 18.91
N GLU A 64 7.45 -34.54 17.77
CA GLU A 64 7.39 -33.95 16.43
C GLU A 64 6.68 -32.58 16.40
N ARG A 65 7.48 -31.52 16.25
CA ARG A 65 6.96 -30.17 16.01
C ARG A 65 6.52 -30.03 14.57
N VAL A 66 5.54 -29.15 14.35
CA VAL A 66 4.97 -28.87 13.04
C VAL A 66 6.10 -28.43 12.09
N PRO A 67 6.32 -29.11 10.95
CA PRO A 67 7.42 -28.78 10.05
C PRO A 67 7.34 -27.33 9.59
N VAL A 68 8.49 -26.63 9.57
CA VAL A 68 8.63 -25.25 9.05
C VAL A 68 8.06 -25.11 7.63
N LYS A 69 7.99 -26.20 6.86
CA LYS A 69 7.34 -26.26 5.54
C LYS A 69 5.88 -25.74 5.55
N TYR A 70 5.15 -25.95 6.65
CA TYR A 70 3.75 -25.52 6.75
C TYR A 70 3.57 -24.07 7.21
N PHE A 71 4.64 -23.40 7.62
CA PHE A 71 4.62 -22.01 8.06
C PHE A 71 4.01 -21.09 6.99
N TYR A 72 4.41 -21.26 5.72
CA TYR A 72 3.90 -20.43 4.63
C TYR A 72 2.40 -20.59 4.41
N TYR A 73 1.86 -21.80 4.54
CA TYR A 73 0.41 -22.05 4.41
C TYR A 73 -0.37 -21.43 5.57
N VAL A 74 0.13 -21.53 6.80
CA VAL A 74 -0.51 -20.91 7.96
C VAL A 74 -0.45 -19.38 7.89
N ALA A 75 0.71 -18.83 7.52
CA ALA A 75 0.87 -17.39 7.32
C ALA A 75 -0.07 -16.87 6.22
N TRP A 76 -0.25 -17.64 5.15
CA TRP A 76 -1.20 -17.32 4.08
C TRP A 76 -2.64 -17.23 4.59
N VAL A 77 -3.11 -18.24 5.33
CA VAL A 77 -4.48 -18.24 5.90
C VAL A 77 -4.67 -17.08 6.90
N VAL A 78 -3.70 -16.84 7.78
CA VAL A 78 -3.77 -15.73 8.74
C VAL A 78 -3.81 -14.38 8.00
N SER A 79 -3.06 -14.21 6.92
CA SER A 79 -3.10 -12.99 6.11
C SER A 79 -4.47 -12.75 5.49
N LEU A 80 -5.17 -13.80 5.03
CA LEU A 80 -6.54 -13.71 4.52
C LEU A 80 -7.54 -13.33 5.62
N LEU A 81 -7.39 -13.88 6.83
CA LEU A 81 -8.23 -13.51 7.97
C LEU A 81 -8.03 -12.03 8.36
N VAL A 82 -6.78 -11.56 8.40
CA VAL A 82 -6.48 -10.15 8.66
C VAL A 82 -7.05 -9.26 7.56
N ALA A 83 -6.92 -9.64 6.29
CA ALA A 83 -7.50 -8.90 5.17
C ALA A 83 -9.03 -8.85 5.25
N TYR A 84 -9.68 -9.94 5.64
CA TYR A 84 -11.12 -10.01 5.83
C TYR A 84 -11.60 -9.05 6.92
N GLU A 85 -11.00 -9.12 8.11
CA GLU A 85 -11.32 -8.22 9.22
C GLU A 85 -11.01 -6.76 8.87
N TRP A 86 -9.92 -6.51 8.14
CA TRP A 86 -9.55 -5.17 7.67
C TRP A 86 -10.62 -4.56 6.77
N ILE A 87 -11.20 -5.34 5.86
CA ILE A 87 -12.29 -4.89 4.99
C ILE A 87 -13.55 -4.56 5.81
N GLY A 88 -13.87 -5.37 6.83
CA GLY A 88 -15.06 -5.19 7.68
C GLY A 88 -14.96 -4.02 8.67
N PHE A 89 -13.77 -3.75 9.20
CA PHE A 89 -13.53 -2.81 10.31
C PHE A 89 -13.97 -1.37 10.02
N GLN A 90 -13.97 -0.93 8.76
CA GLN A 90 -14.26 0.47 8.42
C GLN A 90 -15.76 0.75 8.19
N SER A 91 -16.63 -0.26 8.28
CA SER A 91 -18.04 -0.16 7.90
C SER A 91 -18.82 0.91 8.67
N GLU A 92 -18.62 1.05 9.98
CA GLU A 92 -19.43 1.94 10.81
C GLU A 92 -19.25 3.43 10.48
N GLN A 93 -18.00 3.86 10.24
CA GLN A 93 -17.70 5.23 9.84
C GLN A 93 -18.18 5.51 8.41
N TYR A 94 -18.00 4.56 7.50
CA TYR A 94 -18.50 4.70 6.13
C TYR A 94 -20.03 4.79 6.07
N VAL A 95 -20.74 4.02 6.88
CA VAL A 95 -22.21 4.09 6.97
C VAL A 95 -22.67 5.42 7.55
N ARG A 96 -22.02 5.94 8.61
CA ARG A 96 -22.36 7.27 9.13
C ARG A 96 -22.12 8.36 8.10
N ASN A 97 -20.99 8.31 7.38
CA ASN A 97 -20.66 9.31 6.38
C ASN A 97 -21.61 9.23 5.18
N SER A 98 -22.01 8.03 4.74
CA SER A 98 -22.96 7.89 3.64
C SER A 98 -24.35 8.44 3.99
N ILE A 99 -24.81 8.26 5.23
CA ILE A 99 -26.07 8.84 5.69
C ILE A 99 -25.99 10.38 5.71
N LYS A 100 -24.89 10.95 6.23
CA LYS A 100 -24.69 12.41 6.24
C LYS A 100 -24.65 12.97 4.82
N LEU A 101 -23.86 12.37 3.95
CA LEU A 101 -23.70 12.82 2.57
C LEU A 101 -25.02 12.73 1.80
N LYS A 102 -25.81 11.67 2.03
CA LYS A 102 -27.14 11.53 1.45
C LYS A 102 -28.07 12.66 1.91
N LYS A 103 -28.05 12.98 3.20
CA LYS A 103 -28.83 14.09 3.74
C LYS A 103 -28.43 15.43 3.11
N GLU A 104 -27.14 15.70 2.98
CA GLU A 104 -26.64 16.93 2.34
C GLU A 104 -27.09 17.03 0.88
N VAL A 105 -27.07 15.93 0.13
CA VAL A 105 -27.58 15.89 -1.26
C VAL A 105 -29.08 16.11 -1.32
N ASP A 106 -29.85 15.48 -0.42
CA ASP A 106 -31.31 15.64 -0.37
C ASP A 106 -31.71 17.07 0.01
N ASP A 107 -31.01 17.69 0.97
CA ASP A 107 -31.21 19.10 1.36
C ASP A 107 -30.90 20.05 0.19
N LEU A 108 -29.77 19.84 -0.51
CA LEU A 108 -29.38 20.65 -1.66
C LEU A 108 -30.36 20.52 -2.83
N ARG A 109 -30.90 19.31 -3.04
CA ARG A 109 -31.94 19.05 -4.06
C ARG A 109 -33.23 19.78 -3.72
N ALA A 110 -33.63 19.79 -2.45
CA ALA A 110 -34.82 20.51 -2.02
C ALA A 110 -34.67 22.02 -2.23
N GLU A 111 -33.51 22.58 -1.87
CA GLU A 111 -33.21 24.00 -2.08
C GLU A 111 -33.20 24.38 -3.56
N TYR A 112 -32.52 23.60 -4.40
CA TYR A 112 -32.54 23.79 -5.86
C TYR A 112 -33.97 23.78 -6.41
N THR A 113 -34.78 22.81 -5.99
CA THR A 113 -36.18 22.69 -6.44
C THR A 113 -37.00 23.91 -6.03
N SER A 114 -36.80 24.42 -4.81
CA SER A 114 -37.48 25.63 -4.34
C SER A 114 -37.06 26.86 -5.16
N ILE A 115 -35.77 27.08 -5.34
CA ILE A 115 -35.25 28.22 -6.11
C ILE A 115 -35.71 28.15 -7.56
N HIS A 116 -35.68 26.95 -8.15
CA HIS A 116 -36.16 26.74 -9.52
C HIS A 116 -37.67 27.04 -9.64
N ALA A 117 -38.48 26.58 -8.69
CA ALA A 117 -39.92 26.90 -8.67
C ALA A 117 -40.18 28.40 -8.55
N ASP A 118 -39.41 29.11 -7.73
CA ASP A 118 -39.50 30.58 -7.60
C ASP A 118 -39.06 31.29 -8.88
N TYR A 119 -38.01 30.81 -9.53
CA TYR A 119 -37.55 31.33 -10.83
C TYR A 119 -38.62 31.18 -11.91
N GLU A 120 -39.18 29.98 -12.08
CA GLU A 120 -40.25 29.71 -13.05
C GLU A 120 -41.50 30.54 -12.74
N LYS A 121 -41.85 30.71 -11.46
CA LYS A 121 -42.95 31.58 -11.04
C LYS A 121 -42.67 33.04 -11.38
N SER A 122 -41.42 33.49 -11.24
CA SER A 122 -41.01 34.87 -11.49
C SER A 122 -41.12 35.29 -12.96
N GLY A 123 -41.05 34.34 -13.89
CA GLY A 123 -41.20 34.57 -15.33
C GLY A 123 -42.65 34.57 -15.83
N LYS A 124 -43.63 34.20 -15.00
CA LYS A 124 -45.04 34.17 -15.41
C LYS A 124 -45.57 35.58 -15.65
N GLN A 125 -46.29 35.78 -16.76
CA GLN A 125 -46.87 37.07 -17.14
C GLN A 125 -47.71 37.70 -16.01
N SER A 126 -48.54 36.91 -15.32
CA SER A 126 -49.35 37.41 -14.20
C SER A 126 -48.52 38.00 -13.06
N VAL A 127 -47.36 37.40 -12.75
CA VAL A 127 -46.45 37.85 -11.68
C VAL A 127 -45.63 39.06 -12.15
N VAL A 128 -45.18 39.05 -13.40
CA VAL A 128 -44.47 40.19 -14.00
C VAL A 128 -45.37 41.41 -14.05
N LEU A 129 -46.61 41.26 -14.50
CA LEU A 129 -47.63 42.31 -14.55
C LEU A 129 -47.85 42.92 -13.17
N GLU A 130 -48.04 42.09 -12.14
CA GLU A 130 -48.17 42.56 -10.76
C GLU A 130 -46.97 43.42 -10.30
N ARG A 131 -45.73 43.04 -10.67
CA ARG A 131 -44.52 43.80 -10.34
C ARG A 131 -44.42 45.15 -11.08
N VAL A 132 -44.98 45.28 -12.29
CA VAL A 132 -44.90 46.49 -13.12
C VAL A 132 -46.14 47.39 -13.06
N LYS A 133 -47.17 47.05 -12.28
CA LYS A 133 -48.40 47.86 -12.13
C LYS A 133 -48.14 49.34 -11.77
N GLY A 134 -47.04 49.65 -11.10
CA GLY A 134 -46.66 51.01 -10.71
C GLY A 134 -45.79 51.77 -11.73
N THR A 135 -45.34 51.13 -12.81
CA THR A 135 -44.39 51.74 -13.78
C THR A 135 -45.08 52.26 -15.03
N GLY A 136 -46.42 52.23 -15.10
CA GLY A 136 -47.20 52.66 -16.27
C GLY A 136 -47.12 51.72 -17.48
N LEU A 137 -46.61 50.50 -17.28
CA LEU A 137 -46.58 49.46 -18.31
C LEU A 137 -47.87 48.63 -18.24
N GLU A 138 -48.58 48.52 -19.36
CA GLU A 138 -49.82 47.76 -19.48
C GLU A 138 -49.65 46.55 -20.41
N GLU A 139 -50.42 45.49 -20.15
CA GLU A 139 -50.43 44.31 -21.00
C GLU A 139 -51.10 44.63 -22.34
N ASN A 140 -50.43 44.29 -23.44
CA ASN A 140 -51.10 44.31 -24.73
C ASN A 140 -51.99 43.07 -24.89
N LEU A 141 -53.29 43.25 -24.64
CA LEU A 141 -54.31 42.21 -24.79
C LEU A 141 -54.73 41.99 -26.25
N THR A 142 -54.27 42.84 -27.19
CA THR A 142 -54.62 42.69 -28.60
C THR A 142 -53.68 41.71 -29.30
N PRO A 143 -54.21 40.62 -29.90
CA PRO A 143 -53.37 39.63 -30.58
C PRO A 143 -52.74 40.22 -31.84
N PRO A 144 -51.52 39.80 -32.21
CA PRO A 144 -50.85 40.29 -33.42
C PRO A 144 -51.61 39.85 -34.67
N GLN A 145 -51.83 40.79 -35.60
CA GLN A 145 -52.48 40.49 -36.87
C GLN A 145 -51.46 39.99 -37.89
N LYS A 146 -51.75 38.88 -38.56
CA LYS A 146 -50.93 38.36 -39.65
C LYS A 146 -51.13 39.24 -40.89
N ILE A 147 -50.10 40.00 -41.26
CA ILE A 147 -50.09 40.75 -42.51
C ILE A 147 -49.83 39.74 -43.65
N VAL A 148 -50.85 39.48 -44.47
CA VAL A 148 -50.73 38.66 -45.68
C VAL A 148 -50.59 39.61 -46.86
N VAL A 149 -49.36 39.78 -47.35
CA VAL A 149 -49.09 40.54 -48.57
C VAL A 149 -49.45 39.68 -49.78
N LYS A 150 -50.42 40.10 -50.59
CA LYS A 150 -50.71 39.46 -51.87
C LYS A 150 -49.60 39.82 -52.87
N LYS A 151 -49.16 38.85 -53.65
CA LYS A 151 -48.12 39.04 -54.67
C LYS A 151 -48.68 39.96 -55.77
N GLY A 152 -48.37 41.25 -55.69
CA GLY A 152 -48.85 42.29 -56.61
C GLY A 152 -48.79 43.73 -56.10
N ASP A 153 -48.62 43.96 -54.79
CA ASP A 153 -48.67 45.31 -54.19
C ASP A 153 -47.27 45.96 -53.99
N PHE A 154 -46.37 45.82 -54.97
CA PHE A 154 -45.14 46.63 -55.07
C PHE A 154 -45.04 47.25 -56.47
#